data_AF-A0A442TD91-F1
#
_entry.id   AF-A0A442TD91-F1
#
_cell.length_a   1.000
_cell.length_b   1.000
_cell.length_c   1.000
_cell.angle_alpha   90.00
_cell.angle_beta   90.00
_cell.angle_gamma   90.00
#
_symmetry.space_group_name_H-M   'P 1'
#
loop_
_entity.id
_entity.type
_entity.pdbx_description
1 polymer ?
#
loop_
_entity_poly.entity_id
_entity_poly.type
_entity_poly.pdbx_seq_one_letter_code
_entity_poly.pdbx_strand_id
1 'polypeptide(L)' 'MERKHAISMVTMARHAWQHGFVITADVYMRQALAIANRLQDSRSKALIFTIRNKMRPHVQAAQNPSPAA' A
#
# COMPACT_ATOMS: atom_id res chain seq x y z
N MET A 1 -7.16 14.53 -12.96
CA MET A 1 -7.40 13.06 -13.01
C MET A 1 -6.56 12.28 -12.01
N GLU A 2 -5.27 12.59 -11.83
CA GLU A 2 -4.34 11.82 -11.00
C GLU A 2 -4.74 11.69 -9.51
N ARG A 3 -5.34 12.72 -8.90
CA ARG A 3 -5.79 12.64 -7.50
C ARG A 3 -6.88 11.58 -7.27
N LYS A 4 -7.82 11.45 -8.22
CA LYS A 4 -8.86 10.39 -8.18
C LYS A 4 -8.22 9.00 -8.34
N HIS A 5 -7.18 8.91 -9.16
CA HIS A 5 -6.42 7.69 -9.36
C HIS A 5 -5.67 7.26 -8.08
N ALA A 6 -5.05 8.19 -7.34
CA ALA A 6 -4.42 7.91 -6.05
C ALA A 6 -5.43 7.35 -5.02
N ILE A 7 -6.61 7.94 -4.93
CA ILE A 7 -7.68 7.46 -4.03
C ILE A 7 -8.12 6.06 -4.44
N SER A 8 -8.30 5.80 -5.74
CA SER A 8 -8.65 4.47 -6.25
C SER A 8 -7.60 3.42 -5.87
N MET A 9 -6.32 3.74 -5.97
CA MET A 9 -5.23 2.83 -5.58
C MET A 9 -5.25 2.50 -4.08
N VAL A 10 -5.55 3.49 -3.23
CA VAL A 10 -5.70 3.24 -1.78
C VAL A 10 -6.91 2.35 -1.50
N THR A 11 -8.02 2.52 -2.23
CA THR A 11 -9.19 1.64 -2.10
C THR A 11 -8.88 0.21 -2.53
N MET A 12 -8.21 0.02 -3.67
CA MET A 12 -7.80 -1.32 -4.12
C MET A 12 -6.81 -1.98 -3.16
N ALA A 13 -5.88 -1.21 -2.59
CA ALA A 13 -4.97 -1.70 -1.57
C ALA A 13 -5.72 -2.22 -0.32
N ARG A 14 -6.74 -1.49 0.16
CA ARG A 14 -7.56 -1.94 1.29
C ARG A 14 -8.32 -3.21 0.96
N HIS A 15 -8.91 -3.29 -0.22
CA HIS A 15 -9.61 -4.48 -0.67
C HIS A 15 -8.68 -5.69 -0.73
N ALA A 16 -7.52 -5.56 -1.39
CA ALA A 16 -6.51 -6.61 -1.44
C ALA A 16 -6.06 -7.06 -0.04
N TRP A 17 -5.90 -6.11 0.89
CA TRP A 17 -5.56 -6.41 2.28
C TRP A 17 -6.64 -7.23 3.00
N GLN A 18 -7.91 -6.86 2.85
CA GLN A 18 -9.04 -7.57 3.46
C GLN A 18 -9.17 -9.02 2.96
N HIS A 19 -8.76 -9.27 1.71
CA HIS A 19 -8.74 -10.61 1.12
C HIS A 19 -7.45 -11.39 1.38
N GLY A 20 -6.52 -10.89 2.21
CA GLY A 20 -5.26 -11.56 2.53
C GLY A 20 -4.18 -11.46 1.44
N PHE A 21 -4.43 -10.72 0.36
CA PHE A 21 -3.45 -10.47 -0.71
C PHE A 21 -2.49 -9.35 -0.29
N VAL A 22 -1.67 -9.62 0.73
CA VAL A 22 -0.80 -8.65 1.40
C VAL A 22 0.23 -8.03 0.44
N ILE A 23 0.85 -8.83 -0.43
CA ILE A 23 1.83 -8.32 -1.41
C ILE A 23 1.15 -7.38 -2.42
N THR A 24 -0.01 -7.78 -2.95
CA THR A 24 -0.81 -6.96 -3.88
C THR A 24 -1.23 -5.65 -3.26
N ALA A 25 -1.64 -5.67 -1.98
CA ALA A 25 -1.99 -4.47 -1.24
C ALA A 25 -0.81 -3.48 -1.15
N ASP A 26 0.42 -3.97 -0.90
CA ASP A 26 1.61 -3.10 -0.86
C ASP A 26 1.98 -2.53 -2.23
N VAL A 27 1.76 -3.27 -3.32
CA VAL A 27 1.96 -2.77 -4.70
C VAL A 27 1.03 -1.58 -4.97
N TYR A 28 -0.26 -1.71 -4.67
CA TYR A 28 -1.21 -0.60 -4.83
C TYR A 28 -0.87 0.60 -3.94
N MET A 29 -0.40 0.38 -2.71
CA MET A 29 0.08 1.46 -1.84
C MET A 29 1.33 2.16 -2.39
N ARG A 30 2.27 1.43 -3.01
CA ARG A 30 3.44 2.01 -3.69
C ARG A 30 3.03 2.88 -4.88
N GLN A 31 2.06 2.43 -5.67
CA GLN A 31 1.50 3.22 -6.78
C GLN A 31 0.81 4.49 -6.27
N ALA A 32 -0.01 4.39 -5.22
CA ALA A 32 -0.63 5.54 -4.57
C ALA A 32 0.42 6.56 -4.09
N LEU A 33 1.52 6.08 -3.50
CA LEU A 33 2.61 6.93 -3.02
C LEU A 33 3.32 7.65 -4.18
N ALA A 34 3.57 6.96 -5.30
CA ALA A 34 4.18 7.57 -6.48
C ALA A 34 3.32 8.71 -7.03
N ILE A 35 2.01 8.53 -7.06
CA ILE A 35 1.07 9.58 -7.50
C ILE A 35 1.05 10.75 -6.49
N ALA A 36 0.99 10.47 -5.19
CA ALA A 36 1.04 11.50 -4.16
C ALA A 36 2.38 12.29 -4.20
N ASN A 37 3.48 11.63 -4.56
CA ASN A 37 4.77 12.26 -4.82
C ASN A 37 4.72 13.21 -6.00
N ARG A 38 4.17 12.78 -7.14
CA ARG A 38 4.01 13.62 -8.34
C ARG A 38 3.13 14.84 -8.08
N LEU A 39 2.04 14.66 -7.33
CA LEU A 39 1.10 15.72 -6.99
C LEU A 39 1.56 16.65 -5.85
N GLN A 40 2.72 16.38 -5.25
CA GLN A 40 3.20 17.08 -4.05
C GLN A 40 2.18 17.12 -2.89
N ASP A 41 1.29 16.12 -2.82
CA ASP A 41 0.24 16.04 -1.79
C ASP A 41 0.80 15.45 -0.49
N SER A 42 1.33 16.32 0.37
CA SER A 42 1.95 15.96 1.66
C SER A 42 0.98 15.23 2.61
N ARG A 43 -0.30 15.60 2.60
CA ARG A 43 -1.33 14.98 3.45
C ARG A 43 -1.56 13.52 3.03
N SER A 44 -1.75 13.28 1.73
CA SER A 44 -1.94 11.93 1.21
C SER A 44 -0.71 11.06 1.43
N LYS A 45 0.50 11.61 1.27
CA LYS A 45 1.75 10.89 1.58
C LYS A 45 1.80 10.42 3.03
N ALA A 46 1.53 11.30 4.00
CA ALA A 46 1.57 10.94 5.42
C ALA A 46 0.62 9.80 5.77
N LEU A 47 -0.59 9.83 5.19
CA LEU A 47 -1.57 8.75 5.36
C LEU A 47 -1.08 7.43 4.75
N ILE A 48 -0.53 7.46 3.53
CA ILE A 48 -0.02 6.27 2.84
C ILE A 48 1.15 5.66 3.63
N PHE A 49 2.08 6.47 4.15
CA PHE A 49 3.16 6.00 5.00
C PHE A 49 2.65 5.33 6.28
N THR A 50 1.67 5.94 6.93
CA THR A 50 1.05 5.37 8.15
C THR A 50 0.47 3.98 7.88
N ILE A 51 -0.23 3.79 6.75
CA ILE A 51 -0.81 2.50 6.39
C ILE A 51 0.28 1.49 6.01
N ARG A 52 1.25 1.88 5.17
CA ARG A 52 2.36 1.00 4.76
C ARG A 52 3.18 0.53 5.95
N ASN A 53 3.43 1.38 6.94
CA ASN A 53 4.15 0.99 8.15
C ASN A 53 3.44 -0.11 8.94
N LYS A 54 2.09 -0.07 8.99
CA LYS A 54 1.28 -1.15 9.59
C LYS A 54 1.32 -2.43 8.76
N MET A 55 1.36 -2.32 7.43
CA MET A 55 1.40 -3.47 6.53
C MET A 55 2.78 -4.14 6.48
N ARG A 56 3.86 -3.38 6.72
CA ARG A 56 5.26 -3.83 6.57
C ARG A 56 5.58 -5.19 7.21
N PRO A 57 5.25 -5.47 8.48
CA PRO A 57 5.57 -6.78 9.08
C PRO A 57 4.87 -7.94 8.35
N HIS A 58 3.62 -7.74 7.92
CA HIS A 58 2.87 -8.76 7.18
C HIS A 58 3.43 -8.98 5.78
N VAL A 59 3.87 -7.90 5.12
CA VAL A 59 4.52 -7.99 3.81
C VAL A 59 5.85 -8.73 3.92
N GLN A 60 6.65 -8.44 4.95
CA GLN A 60 7.92 -9.14 5.21
C GLN A 60 7.69 -10.62 5.49
N ALA A 61 6.69 -10.97 6.30
CA ALA A 61 6.31 -12.35 6.56
C ALA A 61 5.83 -13.08 5.28
N ALA A 62 5.07 -12.40 4.42
CA ALA A 62 4.61 -12.98 3.15
C ALA A 62 5.73 -13.13 2.11
N GLN A 63 6.76 -12.26 2.14
CA GLN A 63 7.91 -12.32 1.24
C GLN A 63 8.95 -13.35 1.68
N ASN A 64 9.11 -13.52 2.99
CA ASN A 64 9.98 -14.50 3.61
C ASN A 64 9.14 -15.50 4.39
N PRO A 65 8.38 -16.39 3.71
CA PRO A 65 7.75 -17.51 4.41
C PRO A 65 8.90 -18.31 5.01
N SER A 66 8.99 -18.32 6.35
CA SER A 66 9.94 -19.16 7.05
C SER A 66 9.77 -20.58 6.50
N PRO A 67 10.85 -21.29 6.09
CA PRO A 67 10.73 -22.68 5.71
C PRO A 67 10.18 -23.38 6.95
N ALA A 68 8.96 -23.93 6.84
CA ALA A 68 8.32 -24.64 7.93
C ALA A 68 9.32 -25.64 8.53
N ALA A 69 9.60 -25.48 9.83
CA ALA A 69 10.29 -26.49 10.62
C ALA A 69 9.37 -27.69 10.84
#